data_AF-A0A527IEQ4-F1
#
_entry.id   AF-A0A527IEQ4-F1
#
_cell.length_a   1.000
_cell.length_b   1.000
_cell.length_c   1.000
_cell.angle_alpha   90.00
_cell.angle_beta   90.00
_cell.angle_gamma   90.00
#
_symmetry.space_group_name_H-M   'P 1'
#
loop_
_entity.id
_entity.type
_entity.pdbx_description
1 polymer ?
#
loop_
_entity_poly.entity_id
_entity_poly.type
_entity_poly.pdbx_seq_one_letter_code
_entity_poly.pdbx_strand_id
1 'polypeptide(L)'
;TGRPWTQPIGFVHSLFEVAANVMGRVSDPTNAEAIAAAIAATDMTTVVGKVAWSGAGLPPFAAKNVCKTPLVGGQWRKKAGGGFDLVIVENAGASEIPTAGKMEALA
;
A
#
# COMPACT_ATOMS: atom_id res chain seq x y z
N THR A 1 12.82 -4.88 -19.81
CA THR A 1 11.84 -4.41 -20.82
C THR A 1 11.86 -2.90 -21.05
N GLY A 2 12.45 -2.09 -20.16
CA GLY A 2 12.46 -0.61 -20.30
C GLY A 2 11.09 0.05 -20.12
N ARG A 3 10.05 -0.73 -19.84
CA ARG A 3 8.69 -0.23 -19.63
C ARG A 3 8.52 0.22 -18.17
N PRO A 4 7.80 1.32 -17.91
CA PRO A 4 7.41 1.70 -16.56
C PRO A 4 6.67 0.57 -15.85
N TRP A 5 6.87 0.46 -14.54
CA TRP A 5 6.09 -0.44 -13.70
C TRP A 5 4.69 0.14 -13.47
N THR A 6 3.71 -0.73 -13.20
CA THR A 6 2.35 -0.30 -12.88
C THR A 6 2.26 0.05 -11.41
N GLN A 7 1.82 1.28 -11.08
CA GLN A 7 1.69 1.77 -9.70
C GLN A 7 1.02 0.79 -8.71
N PRO A 8 -0.01 0.02 -9.10
CA PRO A 8 -0.67 -0.92 -8.19
C PRO A 8 0.13 -2.20 -7.88
N ILE A 9 1.26 -2.47 -8.54
CA ILE A 9 1.94 -3.78 -8.46
C ILE A 9 2.34 -4.14 -7.02
N GLY A 10 2.81 -3.17 -6.24
CA GLY A 10 3.17 -3.39 -4.83
C GLY A 10 1.95 -3.75 -3.98
N PHE A 11 0.82 -3.07 -4.20
CA PHE A 11 -0.41 -3.37 -3.48
C PHE A 11 -0.93 -4.76 -3.81
N VAL A 12 -0.93 -5.15 -5.09
CA VAL A 12 -1.31 -6.52 -5.50
C VAL A 12 -0.38 -7.56 -4.87
N HIS A 13 0.92 -7.31 -4.84
CA HIS A 13 1.88 -8.20 -4.18
C HIS A 13 1.58 -8.34 -2.68
N SER A 14 1.30 -7.24 -1.99
CA SER A 14 0.96 -7.26 -0.56
C SER A 14 -0.31 -8.06 -0.25
N LEU A 15 -1.27 -8.15 -1.17
CA LEU A 15 -2.43 -9.03 -1.00
C LEU A 15 -2.03 -10.51 -0.94
N PHE A 16 -1.03 -10.92 -1.74
CA PHE A 16 -0.49 -12.28 -1.68
C PHE A 16 0.31 -12.51 -0.40
N GLU A 17 1.07 -11.52 0.08
CA GLU A 17 1.76 -11.59 1.38
C GLU A 17 0.75 -11.81 2.52
N VAL A 18 -0.35 -11.05 2.54
CA VAL A 18 -1.44 -11.20 3.53
C VAL A 18 -2.11 -12.56 3.38
N ALA A 19 -2.41 -13.02 2.16
CA ALA A 19 -3.02 -14.32 1.94
C ALA A 19 -2.12 -15.46 2.44
N ALA A 20 -0.82 -15.41 2.17
CA ALA A 20 0.15 -16.40 2.66
C ALA A 20 0.23 -16.39 4.19
N ASN A 21 0.28 -15.20 4.81
CA ASN A 21 0.29 -15.07 6.27
C ASN A 21 -0.98 -15.64 6.93
N VAL A 22 -2.16 -15.32 6.37
CA VAL A 22 -3.45 -15.79 6.87
C VAL A 22 -3.56 -17.31 6.73
N MET A 23 -3.28 -17.86 5.56
CA MET A 23 -3.36 -19.30 5.32
C MET A 23 -2.34 -20.09 6.14
N GLY A 24 -1.19 -19.50 6.48
CA GLY A 24 -0.22 -20.09 7.40
C GLY A 24 -0.69 -20.14 8.87
N ARG A 25 -1.75 -19.41 9.24
CA ARG A 25 -2.31 -19.36 10.60
C ARG A 25 -3.63 -20.12 10.76
N VAL A 26 -4.21 -20.61 9.67
CA VAL A 26 -5.49 -21.32 9.67
C VAL A 26 -5.24 -22.81 9.46
N SER A 27 -5.86 -23.67 10.28
CA SER A 27 -5.71 -25.13 10.18
C SER A 27 -6.63 -25.77 9.13
N ASP A 28 -7.79 -25.17 8.86
CA ASP A 28 -8.75 -25.61 7.86
C ASP A 28 -9.03 -24.47 6.86
N PRO A 29 -8.50 -24.55 5.62
CA PRO A 29 -8.66 -23.51 4.61
C PRO A 29 -10.08 -23.39 4.04
N THR A 30 -11.02 -24.25 4.47
CA THR A 30 -12.43 -24.16 4.10
C THR A 30 -13.29 -23.47 5.15
N ASN A 31 -12.75 -23.24 6.36
CA ASN A 31 -13.46 -22.56 7.44
C ASN A 31 -13.38 -21.03 7.27
N ALA A 32 -14.43 -20.46 6.67
CA ALA A 32 -14.52 -19.03 6.41
C ALA A 32 -14.45 -18.15 7.67
N GLU A 33 -14.99 -18.61 8.81
CA GLU A 33 -14.95 -17.87 10.07
C GLU A 33 -13.53 -17.80 10.64
N ALA A 34 -12.79 -18.92 10.60
CA ALA A 34 -11.39 -18.97 11.01
C ALA A 34 -10.51 -18.08 10.12
N ILE A 35 -10.76 -18.07 8.81
CA ILE A 35 -10.06 -17.18 7.86
C ILE A 35 -10.35 -15.72 8.16
N ALA A 36 -11.63 -15.35 8.36
CA ALA A 36 -12.01 -13.97 8.66
C ALA A 36 -11.38 -13.49 9.98
N ALA A 37 -11.38 -14.34 11.02
CA ALA A 37 -10.72 -14.04 12.29
C ALA A 37 -9.20 -13.86 12.11
N ALA A 38 -8.56 -14.70 11.31
CA ALA A 38 -7.13 -14.58 10.99
C ALA A 38 -6.82 -13.29 10.23
N ILE A 39 -7.63 -12.90 9.24
CA ILE A 39 -7.51 -11.62 8.53
C ILE A 39 -7.60 -10.45 9.53
N ALA A 40 -8.64 -10.43 10.37
CA ALA A 40 -8.84 -9.37 11.35
C ALA A 40 -7.67 -9.25 12.36
N ALA A 41 -7.03 -10.38 12.70
CA ALA A 41 -5.87 -10.43 13.57
C ALA A 41 -4.53 -10.17 12.87
N THR A 42 -4.53 -9.81 11.58
CA THR A 42 -3.29 -9.52 10.84
C THR A 42 -2.60 -8.27 11.40
N ASP A 43 -1.32 -8.41 11.73
CA ASP A 43 -0.37 -7.32 11.98
C ASP A 43 0.97 -7.74 11.38
N MET A 44 1.29 -7.23 10.19
CA MET A 44 2.53 -7.58 9.48
C MET A 44 3.09 -6.43 8.67
N THR A 45 4.40 -6.46 8.40
CA THR A 45 5.05 -5.59 7.43
C THR A 45 5.08 -6.28 6.07
N THR A 46 4.63 -5.58 5.04
CA THR A 46 4.59 -6.03 3.64
C THR A 46 5.50 -5.16 2.76
N VAL A 47 5.56 -5.44 1.46
CA VAL A 47 6.27 -4.58 0.49
C VAL A 47 5.75 -3.13 0.45
N VAL A 48 4.49 -2.89 0.84
CA VAL A 48 3.87 -1.55 0.90
C VAL A 48 3.80 -0.98 2.33
N GLY A 49 4.55 -1.56 3.26
CA GLY A 49 4.56 -1.15 4.66
C GLY A 49 3.62 -1.99 5.54
N LYS A 50 3.32 -1.47 6.73
CA LYS A 50 2.50 -2.19 7.73
C LYS A 50 1.06 -2.34 7.27
N VAL A 51 0.53 -3.55 7.40
CA VAL A 51 -0.89 -3.90 7.20
C VAL A 51 -1.45 -4.44 8.52
N ALA A 52 -2.42 -3.72 9.09
CA ALA A 52 -3.16 -4.13 10.28
C ALA A 52 -4.57 -3.51 10.34
N TRP A 53 -5.57 -4.30 10.72
CA TRP A 53 -6.96 -3.85 10.91
C TRP A 53 -7.20 -3.29 12.32
N SER A 54 -6.41 -2.28 12.72
CA SER A 54 -6.49 -1.67 14.05
C SER A 54 -7.60 -0.61 14.20
N GLY A 55 -8.18 -0.15 13.09
CA GLY A 55 -9.13 0.96 13.06
C GLY A 55 -8.51 2.33 13.38
N ALA A 56 -7.19 2.40 13.58
CA ALA A 56 -6.51 3.63 13.97
C ALA A 56 -6.66 4.73 12.90
N GLY A 57 -7.16 5.90 13.31
CA GLY A 57 -7.34 7.05 12.43
C GLY A 57 -8.40 6.86 11.34
N LEU A 58 -9.36 5.95 11.56
CA LEU A 58 -10.50 5.71 10.67
C LEU A 58 -11.83 6.01 11.38
N PRO A 59 -12.87 6.45 10.64
CA PRO A 59 -14.20 6.62 11.20
C PRO A 59 -14.83 5.28 11.62
N PRO A 60 -15.80 5.27 12.54
CA PRO A 60 -16.37 4.03 13.09
C PRO A 60 -16.87 3.03 12.04
N PHE A 61 -17.45 3.52 10.93
CA PHE A 61 -17.96 2.65 9.87
C PHE A 61 -16.86 1.91 9.10
N ALA A 62 -15.63 2.43 9.09
CA ALA A 62 -14.48 1.87 8.36
C ALA A 62 -13.51 1.10 9.28
N ALA A 63 -13.57 1.34 10.59
CA ALA A 63 -12.57 0.90 11.56
C ALA A 63 -12.30 -0.61 11.55
N LYS A 64 -13.28 -1.45 11.18
CA LYS A 64 -13.12 -2.92 11.12
C LYS A 64 -12.64 -3.45 9.78
N ASN A 65 -12.90 -2.74 8.69
CA ASN A 65 -12.78 -3.30 7.33
C ASN A 65 -11.72 -2.58 6.47
N VAL A 66 -11.19 -1.45 6.93
CA VAL A 66 -10.18 -0.67 6.23
C VAL A 66 -8.89 -0.67 7.03
N CYS A 67 -7.77 -0.91 6.33
CA CYS A 67 -6.42 -0.76 6.85
C CYS A 67 -5.76 0.42 6.14
N LYS A 68 -5.00 1.24 6.88
CA LYS A 68 -4.18 2.32 6.29
C LYS A 68 -2.77 1.80 6.02
N THR A 69 -2.21 2.13 4.87
CA THR A 69 -0.78 1.94 4.57
C THR A 69 -0.09 3.29 4.45
N PRO A 70 1.22 3.38 4.73
CA PRO A 70 2.01 4.57 4.42
C PRO A 70 1.91 4.94 2.93
N LEU A 71 1.91 6.23 2.62
CA LEU A 71 1.81 6.72 1.23
C LEU A 71 2.64 7.99 1.07
N VAL A 72 3.21 8.16 -0.12
CA VAL A 72 3.90 9.38 -0.57
C VAL A 72 3.10 10.08 -1.68
N GLY A 73 3.26 11.40 -1.77
CA GLY A 73 2.67 12.22 -2.82
C GLY A 73 3.60 12.32 -4.03
N GLY A 74 3.05 12.07 -5.22
CA GLY A 74 3.77 12.16 -6.49
C GLY A 74 3.21 13.24 -7.42
N GLN A 75 4.09 13.89 -8.18
CA GLN A 75 3.74 14.82 -9.26
C GLN A 75 4.18 14.24 -10.60
N TRP A 76 3.25 14.14 -11.55
CA TRP A 76 3.58 13.82 -12.94
C TRP A 76 4.26 15.00 -13.62
N ARG A 77 5.44 14.78 -14.19
CA ARG A 77 6.25 15.79 -14.90
C ARG A 77 6.44 15.39 -16.34
N LYS A 78 6.16 16.33 -17.26
CA LYS A 78 6.33 16.11 -18.70
C LYS A 78 7.82 16.08 -19.06
N LYS A 79 8.24 15.11 -19.86
CA LYS A 79 9.60 15.03 -20.40
C LYS A 79 9.75 15.84 -21.69
N ALA A 80 10.95 16.36 -21.95
CA ALA A 80 11.26 17.11 -23.17
C ALA A 80 11.04 16.32 -24.47
N GLY A 81 11.11 14.97 -24.42
CA GLY A 81 10.83 14.07 -25.53
C GLY A 81 9.42 13.46 -25.54
N GLY A 82 8.51 13.96 -24.71
CA GLY A 82 7.17 13.39 -24.52
C GLY A 82 7.07 12.33 -23.41
N GLY A 83 5.85 12.00 -23.02
CA GLY A 83 5.57 11.16 -21.85
C GLY A 83 5.77 11.88 -20.52
N PHE A 84 5.64 11.12 -19.43
CA PHE A 84 5.68 11.65 -18.07
C PHE A 84 6.57 10.80 -17.16
N ASP A 85 7.18 11.45 -16.17
CA ASP A 85 7.80 10.81 -15.00
C ASP A 85 6.99 11.17 -13.75
N LEU A 86 6.88 10.23 -12.81
CA LEU A 86 6.28 10.50 -11.51
C LEU A 86 7.39 10.81 -10.50
N VAL A 87 7.44 12.05 -10.02
CA VAL A 87 8.42 12.50 -9.02
C VAL A 87 7.76 12.53 -7.65
N ILE A 88 8.39 11.92 -6.64
CA ILE A 88 7.93 12.01 -5.26
C ILE A 88 8.23 13.42 -4.73
N VAL A 89 7.20 14.16 -4.32
CA VAL A 89 7.29 15.56 -3.87
C VAL A 89 6.81 15.78 -2.44
N GLU A 90 6.19 14.78 -1.81
CA GLU A 90 5.67 14.83 -0.44
C GLU A 90 5.83 13.45 0.21
N ASN A 91 6.38 13.38 1.43
CA ASN A 91 6.65 12.13 2.14
C ASN A 91 6.38 12.19 3.65
N ALA A 92 5.65 13.19 4.17
CA ALA A 92 5.35 13.30 5.60
C ALA A 92 4.66 12.05 6.18
N GLY A 93 3.89 11.32 5.35
CA GLY A 93 3.24 10.06 5.74
C GLY A 93 4.14 8.82 5.72
N ALA A 94 5.37 8.93 5.19
CA ALA A 94 6.34 7.84 5.01
C ALA A 94 7.77 8.42 4.81
N SER A 95 8.32 9.05 5.85
CA SER A 95 9.57 9.83 5.77
C SER A 95 10.82 9.02 5.40
N GLU A 96 10.75 7.70 5.60
CA GLU A 96 11.76 6.73 5.19
C GLU A 96 11.89 6.63 3.66
N ILE A 97 10.87 7.09 2.91
CA ILE A 97 10.90 7.16 1.45
C ILE A 97 11.34 8.57 1.05
N PRO A 98 12.50 8.75 0.41
CA PRO A 98 13.01 10.07 0.07
C PRO A 98 12.19 10.73 -1.04
N THR A 99 12.01 12.05 -0.94
CA THR A 99 11.51 12.86 -2.05
C THR A 99 12.53 12.90 -3.18
N ALA A 100 12.05 12.91 -4.43
CA ALA A 100 12.86 13.05 -5.63
C ALA A 100 12.80 14.46 -6.24
N GLY A 101 12.05 15.38 -5.64
CA GLY A 101 11.93 16.77 -6.06
C GLY A 101 10.98 17.56 -5.17
N LYS A 102 10.70 18.81 -5.54
CA LYS A 102 9.68 19.66 -4.89
C LYS A 102 8.47 19.82 -5.81
N MET A 103 7.32 20.18 -5.27
CA MET A 103 6.18 20.50 -6.14
C MET A 103 6.48 21.75 -6.97
N GLU A 104 6.21 21.70 -8.26
CA GLU A 104 6.46 22.79 -9.22
C GLU A 104 5.18 23.13 -10.00
N ALA A 105 5.04 24.36 -10.50
CA ALA A 105 3.92 24.69 -11.39
C ALA A 105 4.02 23.87 -12.69
N LEU A 106 2.88 23.45 -13.24
CA LEU A 106 2.86 22.80 -14.54
C LEU A 106 3.16 23.83 -15.63
N ALA A 107 4.12 23.52 -16.50
CA ALA A 107 4.48 24.33 -17.67
C ALA A 107 3.56 24.06 -18.86
#